data_AF-J7QJB2-F1
#
_entry.id   AF-J7QJB2-F1
#
_cell.length_a   1.000
_cell.length_b   1.000
_cell.length_c   1.000
_cell.angle_alpha   90.00
_cell.angle_beta   90.00
_cell.angle_gamma   90.00
#
_symmetry.space_group_name_H-M   'P 1'
#
loop_
_entity.id
_entity.type
_entity.pdbx_description
1 polymer ?
#
loop_
_entity_poly.entity_id
_entity_poly.type
_entity_poly.pdbx_seq_one_letter_code
_entity_poly.pdbx_strand_id
1 'polypeptide(L)'
;MALAQMQALLARLFTDDDLRREFFEAPIAVATRFGLSMHDTQRLAGIDRREIEAFARSLIGKRSLYARRALPLTARALGDRFDALFRQAIGGAAREATNRSDAAALTAFLDTRGAKREWEPAWVADLARFELAFIDAGGSGATFFSARSISMLHPSPRLSPEAKRSAPFDEQHLAFGRARRAAGCAGGCFSLKPCAGLPAFRRGAARRRRQPCARRRDPALPGFAPWRSLRWPL
;
A
#
# COMPACT_ATOMS: atom_id res chain seq x y z
N MET A 1 22.79 -4.33 -16.26
CA MET A 1 22.82 -4.09 -14.80
C MET A 1 21.54 -3.41 -14.31
N ALA A 2 21.12 -2.25 -14.87
CA ALA A 2 19.99 -1.42 -14.41
C ALA A 2 18.66 -2.10 -13.99
N LEU A 3 18.29 -3.23 -14.59
CA LEU A 3 17.02 -3.91 -14.30
C LEU A 3 16.94 -4.41 -12.85
N ALA A 4 18.03 -4.97 -12.33
CA ALA A 4 18.06 -5.51 -10.97
C ALA A 4 17.90 -4.40 -9.92
N GLN A 5 18.54 -3.24 -10.12
CA GLN A 5 18.38 -2.09 -9.23
C GLN A 5 16.95 -1.54 -9.30
N MET A 6 16.36 -1.48 -10.49
CA MET A 6 14.98 -1.01 -10.68
C MET A 6 13.98 -1.93 -9.98
N GLN A 7 14.14 -3.25 -10.13
CA GLN A 7 13.31 -4.25 -9.46
C GLN A 7 13.47 -4.19 -7.94
N ALA A 8 14.70 -4.01 -7.44
CA ALA A 8 14.96 -3.88 -6.01
C ALA A 8 14.29 -2.62 -5.42
N LEU A 9 14.40 -1.48 -6.10
CA LEU A 9 13.73 -0.25 -5.65
C LEU A 9 12.21 -0.40 -5.69
N LEU A 10 11.63 -0.94 -6.77
CA LEU A 10 10.18 -1.18 -6.85
C LEU A 10 9.68 -2.10 -5.73
N ALA A 11 10.38 -3.20 -5.45
CA ALA A 11 10.04 -4.10 -4.36
C ALA A 11 10.03 -3.39 -3.00
N ARG A 12 11.00 -2.49 -2.78
CA ARG A 12 11.07 -1.66 -1.58
C ARG A 12 9.94 -0.62 -1.54
N LEU A 13 9.62 0.05 -2.63
CA LEU A 13 8.50 1.00 -2.69
C LEU A 13 7.16 0.35 -2.35
N PHE A 14 6.97 -0.92 -2.68
CA PHE A 14 5.74 -1.65 -2.35
C PHE A 14 5.66 -2.14 -0.89
N THR A 15 6.76 -2.14 -0.14
CA THR A 15 6.83 -2.73 1.20
C THR A 15 7.22 -1.73 2.28
N ASP A 16 7.89 -0.64 1.92
CA ASP A 16 8.40 0.39 2.82
C ASP A 16 7.65 1.71 2.59
N ASP A 17 6.83 2.09 3.57
CA ASP A 17 5.96 3.27 3.51
C ASP A 17 6.78 4.58 3.60
N ASP A 18 7.87 4.57 4.35
CA ASP A 18 8.72 5.74 4.54
C ASP A 18 9.58 5.99 3.31
N LEU A 19 10.20 4.94 2.77
CA LEU A 19 10.93 5.03 1.49
C LEU A 19 10.00 5.45 0.35
N ARG A 20 8.76 4.94 0.33
CA ARG A 20 7.78 5.33 -0.68
C ARG A 20 7.42 6.81 -0.57
N ARG A 21 7.20 7.32 0.64
CA ARG A 21 6.97 8.77 0.86
C ARG A 21 8.16 9.59 0.39
N GLU A 22 9.38 9.21 0.79
CA GLU A 22 10.62 9.89 0.41
C GLU A 22 10.82 9.88 -1.12
N PHE A 23 10.53 8.76 -1.79
CA PHE A 23 10.68 8.64 -3.25
C PHE A 23 9.79 9.64 -4.01
N PHE A 24 8.55 9.87 -3.56
CA PHE A 24 7.67 10.84 -4.22
C PHE A 24 8.02 12.30 -3.90
N GLU A 25 8.74 12.56 -2.81
CA GLU A 25 9.25 13.88 -2.47
C GLU A 25 10.56 14.20 -3.20
N ALA A 26 11.47 13.22 -3.31
CA ALA A 26 12.80 13.38 -3.88
C ALA A 26 13.24 12.16 -4.72
N PRO A 27 12.61 11.90 -5.89
CA PRO A 27 12.81 10.67 -6.66
C PRO A 27 14.26 10.50 -7.13
N ILE A 28 14.94 11.59 -7.50
CA ILE A 28 16.34 11.56 -7.94
C ILE A 28 17.27 11.16 -6.80
N ALA A 29 17.09 11.75 -5.62
CA ALA A 29 17.92 11.44 -4.45
C ALA A 29 17.78 9.98 -4.05
N VAL A 30 16.55 9.46 -3.97
CA VAL A 30 16.29 8.06 -3.65
C VAL A 30 16.84 7.14 -4.73
N ALA A 31 16.54 7.36 -6.01
CA ALA A 31 17.00 6.49 -7.09
C ALA A 31 18.54 6.41 -7.19
N THR A 32 19.24 7.52 -6.91
CA THR A 32 20.71 7.55 -6.91
C THR A 32 21.31 6.66 -5.81
N ARG A 33 20.67 6.57 -4.62
CA ARG A 33 21.10 5.64 -3.55
C ARG A 33 21.03 4.17 -3.97
N PHE A 34 20.13 3.85 -4.91
CA PHE A 34 20.00 2.51 -5.48
C PHE A 34 20.85 2.30 -6.74
N GLY A 35 21.67 3.29 -7.13
CA GLY A 35 22.56 3.19 -8.30
C GLY A 35 21.83 3.24 -9.64
N LEU A 36 20.64 3.85 -9.70
CA LEU A 36 19.87 3.99 -10.94
C LEU A 36 20.38 5.14 -11.81
N SER A 37 20.31 4.95 -13.12
CA SER A 37 20.60 6.01 -14.09
C SER A 37 19.52 7.10 -14.06
N MET A 38 19.84 8.29 -14.59
CA MET A 38 18.86 9.37 -14.71
C MET A 38 17.66 8.98 -15.59
N HIS A 39 17.91 8.21 -16.66
CA HIS A 39 16.86 7.69 -17.54
C HIS A 39 15.92 6.74 -16.80
N ASP A 40 16.45 5.80 -16.02
CA ASP A 40 15.62 4.86 -15.25
C ASP A 40 14.85 5.54 -14.12
N THR A 41 15.48 6.55 -13.51
CA THR A 41 14.84 7.42 -12.52
C THR A 41 13.63 8.14 -13.11
N GLN A 42 13.76 8.72 -14.30
CA GLN A 42 12.64 9.39 -14.98
C GLN A 42 11.51 8.40 -15.30
N ARG A 43 11.84 7.16 -15.70
CA ARG A 43 10.83 6.12 -15.94
C ARG A 43 10.06 5.76 -14.67
N LEU A 44 10.74 5.59 -13.53
CA LEU A 44 10.09 5.29 -12.25
C LEU A 44 9.28 6.49 -11.72
N ALA A 45 9.81 7.71 -11.84
CA ALA A 45 9.12 8.93 -11.44
C ALA A 45 7.87 9.21 -12.28
N GLY A 46 7.78 8.65 -13.50
CA GLY A 46 6.60 8.71 -14.35
C GLY A 46 5.45 7.78 -13.95
N ILE A 47 5.65 6.89 -12.97
CA ILE A 47 4.58 6.00 -12.49
C ILE A 47 3.62 6.80 -11.59
N ASP A 48 2.31 6.60 -11.77
CA ASP A 48 1.32 7.28 -10.94
C ASP A 48 1.44 6.81 -9.47
N ARG A 49 1.60 7.79 -8.58
CA ARG A 49 1.65 7.59 -7.13
C ARG A 49 0.47 6.76 -6.60
N ARG A 50 -0.73 7.01 -7.10
CA ARG A 50 -1.97 6.33 -6.68
C ARG A 50 -1.94 4.85 -7.03
N GLU A 51 -1.36 4.49 -8.17
CA GLU A 51 -1.21 3.10 -8.59
C GLU A 51 -0.24 2.35 -7.66
N ILE A 52 0.91 2.96 -7.34
CA ILE A 52 1.88 2.39 -6.40
C ILE A 52 1.25 2.23 -5.01
N GLU A 53 0.54 3.24 -4.51
CA GLU A 53 -0.14 3.19 -3.21
C GLU A 53 -1.27 2.14 -3.17
N ALA A 54 -2.05 2.00 -4.25
CA ALA A 54 -3.08 0.97 -4.35
C ALA A 54 -2.47 -0.44 -4.33
N PHE A 55 -1.38 -0.65 -5.07
CA PHE A 55 -0.68 -1.93 -5.09
C PHE A 55 -0.07 -2.28 -3.73
N ALA A 56 0.63 -1.33 -3.09
CA ALA A 56 1.20 -1.51 -1.76
C ALA A 56 0.12 -1.90 -0.72
N ARG A 57 -1.05 -1.24 -0.75
CA ARG A 57 -2.19 -1.60 0.12
C ARG A 57 -2.71 -3.01 -0.14
N SER A 58 -2.83 -3.40 -1.41
CA SER A 58 -3.24 -4.76 -1.77
C SER A 58 -2.24 -5.81 -1.26
N LEU A 59 -0.94 -5.53 -1.36
CA LEU A 59 0.11 -6.42 -0.87
C LEU A 59 0.04 -6.59 0.65
N ILE A 60 -0.12 -5.49 1.39
CA ILE A 60 -0.30 -5.53 2.85
C ILE A 60 -1.55 -6.33 3.23
N GLY A 61 -2.67 -6.15 2.50
CA GLY A 61 -3.90 -6.92 2.73
C GLY A 61 -3.70 -8.44 2.54
N LYS A 62 -2.99 -8.84 1.48
CA LYS A 62 -2.64 -10.26 1.24
C LYS A 62 -1.74 -10.83 2.35
N ARG A 63 -0.71 -10.09 2.76
CA ARG A 63 0.18 -10.48 3.86
C ARG A 63 -0.59 -10.64 5.18
N SER A 64 -1.50 -9.71 5.48
CA SER A 64 -2.34 -9.82 6.67
C SER A 64 -3.22 -11.07 6.64
N LEU A 65 -3.83 -11.37 5.50
CA LEU A 65 -4.61 -12.60 5.32
C LEU A 65 -3.78 -13.86 5.59
N TYR A 66 -2.53 -13.90 5.10
CA TYR A 66 -1.63 -15.02 5.37
C TYR A 66 -1.19 -15.09 6.83
N ALA A 67 -0.90 -13.95 7.47
CA ALA A 67 -0.58 -13.91 8.89
C ALA A 67 -1.76 -14.40 9.75
N ARG A 68 -3.00 -14.03 9.41
CA ARG A 68 -4.22 -14.56 10.07
C ARG A 68 -4.34 -16.08 9.95
N ARG A 69 -3.93 -16.65 8.82
CA ARG A 69 -3.91 -18.11 8.60
C ARG A 69 -2.79 -18.80 9.37
N ALA A 70 -1.66 -18.13 9.54
CA ALA A 70 -0.52 -18.63 10.30
C ALA A 70 -0.77 -18.59 11.81
N LEU A 71 -1.48 -17.56 12.30
CA LEU A 71 -1.76 -17.32 13.72
C LEU A 71 -3.28 -17.24 13.98
N PRO A 72 -4.06 -18.31 13.73
CA PRO A 72 -5.52 -18.26 13.76
C PRO A 72 -6.11 -17.93 15.14
N LEU A 73 -5.53 -18.46 16.23
CA LEU A 73 -6.01 -18.21 17.59
C LEU A 73 -5.66 -16.79 18.02
N THR A 74 -4.45 -16.33 17.71
CA THR A 74 -4.04 -14.93 17.94
C THR A 74 -4.92 -13.96 17.15
N ALA A 75 -5.22 -14.27 15.89
CA ALA A 75 -6.12 -13.46 15.07
C ALA A 75 -7.54 -13.38 15.65
N ARG A 76 -8.05 -14.48 16.20
CA ARG A 76 -9.34 -14.52 16.89
C ARG A 76 -9.31 -13.70 18.19
N ALA A 77 -8.22 -13.78 18.96
CA ALA A 77 -8.05 -13.04 20.20
C ALA A 77 -7.97 -11.52 19.96
N LEU A 78 -7.28 -11.10 18.88
CA LEU A 78 -7.11 -9.68 18.53
C LEU A 78 -8.33 -9.07 17.81
N GLY A 79 -9.15 -9.90 17.15
CA GLY A 79 -10.33 -9.44 16.42
C GLY A 79 -10.00 -8.38 15.37
N ASP A 80 -10.72 -7.26 15.41
CA ASP A 80 -10.58 -6.14 14.45
C ASP A 80 -9.25 -5.40 14.60
N ARG A 81 -8.58 -5.53 15.75
CA ARG A 81 -7.28 -4.87 16.00
C ARG A 81 -6.13 -5.56 15.26
N PHE A 82 -6.34 -6.79 14.80
CA PHE A 82 -5.28 -7.60 14.18
C PHE A 82 -4.60 -6.87 13.02
N ASP A 83 -5.36 -6.38 12.04
CA ASP A 83 -4.77 -5.80 10.81
C ASP A 83 -4.00 -4.49 11.11
N ALA A 84 -4.47 -3.71 12.08
CA ALA A 84 -3.80 -2.48 12.51
C ALA A 84 -2.47 -2.77 13.23
N LEU A 85 -2.46 -3.75 14.14
CA LEU A 85 -1.25 -4.18 14.85
C LEU A 85 -0.27 -4.86 13.88
N PHE A 86 -0.78 -5.70 12.98
CA PHE A 86 0.03 -6.34 11.94
C PHE A 86 0.72 -5.31 11.06
N ARG A 87 0.00 -4.29 10.57
CA ARG A 87 0.60 -3.23 9.76
C ARG A 87 1.72 -2.49 10.50
N GLN A 88 1.57 -2.25 11.80
CA GLN A 88 2.61 -1.64 12.62
C GLN A 88 3.82 -2.58 12.79
N ALA A 89 3.57 -3.88 12.99
CA ALA A 89 4.62 -4.88 13.16
C ALA A 89 5.49 -5.08 11.90
N ILE A 90 4.90 -4.98 10.71
CA ILE A 90 5.63 -5.10 9.44
C ILE A 90 6.13 -3.76 8.89
N GLY A 91 5.78 -2.65 9.54
CA GLY A 91 6.17 -1.31 9.13
C GLY A 91 7.69 -1.12 9.14
N GLY A 92 8.24 -0.55 8.07
CA GLY A 92 9.64 -0.13 7.98
C GLY A 92 10.67 -1.24 7.70
N ALA A 93 10.25 -2.51 7.57
CA ALA A 93 11.17 -3.59 7.26
C ALA A 93 10.75 -4.31 5.98
N ALA A 94 11.46 -4.02 4.89
CA ALA A 94 11.43 -4.85 3.69
C ALA A 94 12.17 -6.16 3.97
N ARG A 95 11.47 -7.03 4.72
CA ARG A 95 11.83 -8.41 4.98
C ARG A 95 11.35 -9.28 3.84
N GLU A 96 11.97 -10.44 3.69
CA GLU A 96 11.40 -11.51 2.86
C GLU A 96 9.97 -11.76 3.36
N ALA A 97 8.98 -11.54 2.49
CA ALA A 97 7.56 -11.62 2.83
C ALA A 97 7.12 -13.09 2.82
N THR A 98 7.58 -13.85 3.81
CA THR A 98 7.12 -15.21 4.06
C THR A 98 6.06 -15.20 5.16
N ASN A 99 5.13 -16.15 5.13
CA ASN A 99 4.10 -16.26 6.17
C ASN A 99 4.73 -16.40 7.57
N ARG A 100 5.87 -17.10 7.66
CA ARG A 100 6.64 -17.28 8.89
C ARG A 100 7.26 -15.97 9.38
N SER A 101 7.96 -15.23 8.52
CA SER A 101 8.59 -13.96 8.91
C SER A 101 7.58 -12.89 9.29
N ASP A 102 6.40 -12.89 8.65
CA ASP A 102 5.29 -12.01 8.99
C ASP A 102 4.67 -12.35 10.36
N ALA A 103 4.45 -13.65 10.62
CA ALA A 103 4.02 -14.13 11.92
C ALA A 103 5.04 -13.79 13.02
N ALA A 104 6.32 -14.04 12.78
CA ALA A 104 7.39 -13.71 13.71
C ALA A 104 7.49 -12.20 14.00
N ALA A 105 7.31 -11.36 12.98
CA ALA A 105 7.29 -9.91 13.15
C ALA A 105 6.13 -9.47 14.06
N LEU A 106 4.94 -10.01 13.85
CA LEU A 106 3.80 -9.73 14.72
C LEU A 106 4.05 -10.21 16.15
N THR A 107 4.53 -11.43 16.35
CA THR A 107 4.84 -11.97 17.69
C THR A 107 5.84 -11.09 18.44
N ALA A 108 6.96 -10.71 17.81
CA ALA A 108 7.95 -9.83 18.43
C ALA A 108 7.38 -8.44 18.77
N PHE A 109 6.49 -7.92 17.92
CA PHE A 109 5.81 -6.65 18.17
C PHE A 109 4.86 -6.73 19.38
N LEU A 110 4.11 -7.83 19.49
CA LEU A 110 3.21 -8.12 20.60
C LEU A 110 3.98 -8.27 21.93
N ASP A 111 5.12 -8.98 21.92
CA ASP A 111 6.01 -9.11 23.08
C ASP A 111 6.53 -7.75 23.55
N THR A 112 6.98 -6.90 22.61
CA THR A 112 7.48 -5.56 22.92
C THR A 112 6.41 -4.69 23.59
N ARG A 113 5.16 -4.76 23.12
CA ARG A 113 4.05 -4.03 23.73
C ARG A 113 3.58 -4.64 25.06
N GLY A 114 3.67 -5.97 25.20
CA GLY A 114 3.40 -6.68 26.44
C GLY A 114 4.34 -6.28 27.55
N ALA A 115 5.64 -6.20 27.25
CA ALA A 115 6.65 -5.73 28.19
C ALA A 115 6.36 -4.31 28.70
N LYS A 116 5.78 -3.46 27.85
CA LYS A 116 5.37 -2.08 28.21
C LYS A 116 3.99 -2.01 28.89
N ARG A 117 3.31 -3.14 29.11
CA ARG A 117 1.94 -3.22 29.64
C ARG A 117 0.93 -2.39 28.85
N GLU A 118 1.17 -2.23 27.54
CA GLU A 118 0.32 -1.43 26.65
C GLU A 118 -0.94 -2.19 26.19
N TRP A 119 -1.10 -3.45 26.58
CA TRP A 119 -2.23 -4.27 26.19
C TRP A 119 -2.59 -5.34 27.22
N GLU A 120 -3.90 -5.50 27.40
CA GLU A 120 -4.55 -6.62 28.07
C GLU A 120 -5.40 -7.35 27.02
N PRO A 121 -5.45 -8.70 27.06
CA PRO A 121 -4.79 -9.57 28.03
C PRO A 121 -3.34 -9.95 27.70
N ALA A 122 -2.48 -10.08 28.70
CA ALA A 122 -1.07 -10.47 28.51
C ALA A 122 -0.89 -11.84 27.81
N TRP A 123 -1.86 -12.76 27.98
CA TRP A 123 -1.80 -14.10 27.39
C TRP A 123 -1.84 -14.10 25.86
N VAL A 124 -2.24 -13.00 25.21
CA VAL A 124 -2.28 -12.93 23.74
C VAL A 124 -0.86 -12.99 23.15
N ALA A 125 0.15 -12.47 23.87
CA ALA A 125 1.56 -12.61 23.49
C ALA A 125 1.98 -14.10 23.53
N ASP A 126 1.62 -14.78 24.61
CA ASP A 126 1.94 -16.19 24.85
C ASP A 126 1.31 -17.08 23.79
N LEU A 127 0.07 -16.78 23.41
CA LEU A 127 -0.64 -17.45 22.33
C LEU A 127 0.08 -17.29 20.98
N ALA A 128 0.52 -16.07 20.66
CA ALA A 128 1.28 -15.81 19.43
C ALA A 128 2.63 -16.54 19.41
N ARG A 129 3.31 -16.65 20.57
CA ARG A 129 4.55 -17.42 20.72
C ARG A 129 4.30 -18.93 20.54
N PHE A 130 3.23 -19.45 21.13
CA PHE A 130 2.83 -20.85 20.98
C PHE A 130 2.56 -21.21 19.51
N GLU A 131 1.75 -20.41 18.80
CA GLU A 131 1.45 -20.65 17.39
C GLU A 131 2.70 -20.51 16.51
N LEU A 132 3.58 -19.54 16.79
CA LEU A 132 4.85 -19.41 16.08
C LEU A 132 5.78 -20.61 16.29
N ALA A 133 5.90 -21.10 17.52
CA ALA A 133 6.68 -22.31 17.82
C ALA A 133 6.12 -23.54 17.07
N PHE A 134 4.80 -23.61 16.89
CA PHE A 134 4.17 -24.65 16.09
C PHE A 134 4.53 -24.54 14.59
N ILE A 135 4.55 -23.33 14.03
CA ILE A 135 5.02 -23.08 12.65
C ILE A 135 6.48 -23.51 12.49
N ASP A 136 7.32 -23.21 13.48
CA ASP A 136 8.75 -23.55 13.48
C ASP A 136 8.98 -25.06 13.58
N ALA A 137 8.22 -25.77 14.42
CA ALA A 137 8.30 -27.22 14.58
C ALA A 137 7.70 -27.99 13.39
N GLY A 138 6.67 -27.43 12.74
CA GLY A 138 5.89 -28.08 11.69
C GLY A 138 6.48 -28.01 10.28
N GLY A 139 7.67 -27.43 10.10
CA GLY A 139 8.44 -27.44 8.86
C GLY A 139 7.60 -27.22 7.59
N SER A 140 7.08 -26.01 7.37
CA SER A 140 6.48 -25.53 6.10
C SER A 140 5.33 -26.35 5.46
N GLY A 141 4.93 -27.51 6.00
CA GLY A 141 4.05 -28.46 5.31
C GLY A 141 2.69 -28.72 5.97
N ALA A 142 2.53 -28.35 7.23
CA ALA A 142 1.37 -28.78 7.99
C ALA A 142 0.25 -27.72 7.97
N THR A 143 -0.64 -27.85 6.99
CA THR A 143 -1.93 -27.13 6.85
C THR A 143 -2.91 -27.53 7.97
N PHE A 144 -2.56 -27.33 9.23
CA PHE A 144 -3.34 -27.87 10.37
C PHE A 144 -4.71 -27.20 10.61
N PHE A 145 -5.02 -26.08 9.97
CA PHE A 145 -6.33 -25.43 10.10
C PHE A 145 -6.89 -24.93 8.77
N SER A 146 -6.75 -25.74 7.71
CA SER A 146 -7.75 -25.69 6.64
C SER A 146 -9.11 -25.99 7.28
N ALA A 147 -9.92 -24.95 7.44
CA ALA A 147 -11.25 -24.93 8.06
C ALA A 147 -12.24 -25.86 7.35
N ARG A 148 -12.03 -27.17 7.43
CA ARG A 148 -12.93 -28.17 6.84
C ARG A 148 -13.58 -29.10 7.86
N SER A 149 -13.24 -29.04 9.15
CA SER A 149 -13.75 -30.02 10.12
C SER A 149 -13.97 -29.50 11.54
N ILE A 150 -14.56 -28.31 11.72
CA ILE A 150 -15.25 -27.98 12.98
C ILE A 150 -16.69 -27.56 12.66
N SER A 151 -17.43 -28.48 12.04
CA SER A 151 -18.89 -28.42 11.95
C SER A 151 -19.57 -29.61 12.64
N MET A 152 -18.84 -30.39 13.46
CA MET A 152 -19.40 -31.60 14.08
C MET A 152 -19.64 -31.55 15.59
N LEU A 153 -19.34 -30.44 16.30
CA LEU A 153 -19.48 -30.41 17.76
C LEU A 153 -20.42 -29.33 18.33
N HIS A 154 -21.29 -28.78 17.51
CA HIS A 154 -22.51 -28.13 18.02
C HIS A 154 -23.74 -28.64 17.24
N PRO A 155 -24.55 -29.54 17.81
CA PRO A 155 -25.93 -29.67 17.38
C PRO A 155 -26.64 -28.34 17.72
N SER A 156 -26.82 -27.47 16.74
CA SER A 156 -27.72 -26.33 16.92
C SER A 156 -29.13 -26.87 17.14
N PRO A 157 -29.88 -26.35 18.13
CA PRO A 157 -31.29 -26.66 18.26
C PRO A 157 -32.02 -26.19 16.99
N ARG A 158 -32.90 -27.05 16.46
CA ARG A 158 -33.78 -26.73 15.33
C ARG A 158 -34.58 -25.47 15.66
N LEU A 159 -34.22 -24.34 15.06
CA LEU A 159 -35.08 -23.17 15.00
C LEU A 159 -35.96 -23.25 13.76
N SER A 160 -37.25 -23.03 13.98
CA SER A 160 -38.36 -23.16 13.03
C SER A 160 -38.21 -22.29 11.77
N PRO A 161 -38.76 -22.76 10.63
CA PRO A 161 -38.63 -22.08 9.34
C PRO A 161 -39.75 -21.03 9.14
N GLU A 162 -39.74 -19.94 9.90
CA GLU A 162 -40.63 -18.78 9.61
C GLU A 162 -39.93 -17.46 9.92
N ALA A 163 -39.08 -16.99 9.00
CA ALA A 163 -38.72 -15.56 8.85
C ALA A 163 -37.84 -15.34 7.62
N LYS A 164 -38.33 -15.68 6.42
CA LYS A 164 -37.78 -15.15 5.16
C LYS A 164 -38.56 -13.90 4.82
N ARG A 165 -38.04 -12.72 5.17
CA ARG A 165 -38.36 -11.45 4.49
C ARG A 165 -37.24 -10.42 4.70
N SER A 166 -36.59 -10.11 3.57
CA SER A 166 -36.03 -8.82 3.17
C SER A 166 -34.93 -8.16 4.02
N ALA A 167 -33.70 -8.21 3.51
CA ALA A 167 -32.86 -7.02 3.35
C ALA A 167 -31.90 -7.22 2.16
N PRO A 168 -31.73 -6.22 1.27
CA PRO A 168 -30.81 -6.27 0.14
C PRO A 168 -29.37 -6.09 0.62
N PHE A 169 -28.48 -7.01 0.25
CA PHE A 169 -27.05 -6.90 0.50
C PHE A 169 -26.41 -6.23 -0.70
N ASP A 170 -25.84 -5.03 -0.48
CA ASP A 170 -25.23 -4.18 -1.49
C ASP A 170 -24.00 -4.85 -2.14
N GLU A 171 -24.12 -5.04 -3.46
CA GLU A 171 -23.13 -5.61 -4.36
C GLU A 171 -22.27 -4.47 -4.93
N GLN A 172 -21.23 -4.01 -4.21
CA GLN A 172 -20.34 -2.94 -4.67
C GLN A 172 -18.84 -3.29 -4.77
N HIS A 173 -18.44 -4.57 -4.79
CA HIS A 173 -17.01 -4.93 -4.88
C HIS A 173 -16.60 -5.83 -6.04
N LEU A 174 -17.20 -5.63 -7.22
CA LEU A 174 -16.70 -6.20 -8.49
C LEU A 174 -16.73 -5.17 -9.63
N ALA A 175 -15.82 -4.19 -9.58
CA ALA A 175 -15.51 -3.32 -10.71
C ALA A 175 -14.00 -3.03 -10.83
N PHE A 176 -13.17 -4.08 -10.75
CA PHE A 176 -11.76 -4.01 -11.13
C PHE A 176 -11.48 -5.04 -12.22
N GLY A 177 -11.97 -4.76 -13.43
CA GLY A 177 -11.66 -5.60 -14.58
C GLY A 177 -12.61 -5.45 -15.77
N ARG A 178 -12.69 -4.26 -16.37
CA ARG A 178 -13.08 -4.03 -17.79
C ARG A 178 -13.13 -2.52 -18.08
N ALA A 179 -11.99 -1.91 -18.39
CA ALA A 179 -11.97 -0.58 -19.01
C ALA A 179 -10.64 -0.29 -19.72
N ARG A 180 -10.22 -1.14 -20.68
CA ARG A 180 -9.30 -0.74 -21.77
C ARG A 180 -9.59 -1.57 -23.02
N ARG A 181 -10.67 -1.21 -23.73
CA ARG A 181 -10.88 -1.49 -25.16
C ARG A 181 -12.01 -0.58 -25.68
N ALA A 182 -11.71 0.71 -25.83
CA ALA A 182 -12.47 1.66 -26.65
C ALA A 182 -11.74 3.01 -26.68
N ALA A 183 -10.67 3.10 -27.46
CA ALA A 183 -10.20 4.35 -28.05
C ALA A 183 -9.47 3.96 -29.32
N GLY A 184 -10.28 3.74 -30.36
CA GLY A 184 -9.80 3.52 -31.72
C GLY A 184 -9.13 4.76 -32.26
N CYS A 185 -8.03 4.51 -32.97
CA CYS A 185 -7.72 5.03 -34.29
C CYS A 185 -8.43 6.32 -34.74
N ALA A 186 -7.69 7.43 -34.67
CA ALA A 186 -7.59 8.41 -35.75
C ALA A 186 -6.09 8.69 -35.88
N GLY A 187 -5.38 8.30 -36.93
CA GLY A 187 -5.67 8.64 -38.32
C GLY A 187 -4.96 9.96 -38.62
N GLY A 188 -3.69 9.91 -39.05
CA GLY A 188 -2.91 11.11 -39.35
C GLY A 188 -1.49 10.81 -39.83
N CYS A 189 -1.39 10.36 -41.08
CA CYS A 189 -0.14 10.28 -41.83
C CYS A 189 0.53 11.67 -41.91
N PHE A 190 1.75 11.80 -41.39
CA PHE A 190 2.65 12.90 -41.75
C PHE A 190 3.50 12.45 -42.94
N SER A 191 3.16 12.94 -44.13
CA SER A 191 4.02 12.88 -45.32
C SER A 191 4.52 14.28 -45.64
N LEU A 192 5.84 14.37 -45.82
CA LEU A 192 6.59 15.58 -46.18
C LEU A 192 6.33 15.97 -47.65
N LYS A 193 6.07 17.26 -47.92
CA LYS A 193 6.75 18.04 -49.00
C LYS A 193 6.39 19.54 -48.95
N PRO A 194 7.29 20.43 -49.44
CA PRO A 194 7.17 21.87 -49.35
C PRO A 194 6.48 22.46 -50.59
N CYS A 195 5.79 23.59 -50.42
CA CYS A 195 5.40 24.47 -51.53
C CYS A 195 5.56 25.93 -51.11
N ALA A 196 6.39 26.64 -51.88
CA ALA A 196 6.48 28.08 -51.92
C ALA A 196 5.23 28.69 -52.58
N GLY A 197 4.86 29.91 -52.20
CA GLY A 197 3.87 30.71 -52.94
C GLY A 197 2.95 31.57 -52.07
N LEU A 198 3.37 32.81 -51.83
CA LEU A 198 2.53 33.98 -51.43
C LEU A 198 1.39 34.24 -52.47
N PRO A 199 0.34 35.07 -52.22
CA PRO A 199 0.35 36.26 -51.36
C PRO A 199 -0.92 36.59 -50.52
N ALA A 200 -0.69 37.51 -49.57
CA ALA A 200 -1.55 38.58 -49.04
C ALA A 200 -3.07 38.37 -48.91
N PHE A 201 -3.56 38.28 -47.66
CA PHE A 201 -4.87 38.81 -47.31
C PHE A 201 -4.85 39.59 -45.99
N ARG A 202 -5.48 40.76 -46.06
CA ARG A 202 -5.47 41.86 -45.07
C ARG A 202 -6.63 41.70 -44.07
N ARG A 203 -6.35 42.18 -42.85
CA ARG A 203 -7.26 42.80 -41.84
C ARG A 203 -8.23 41.90 -41.08
N GLY A 204 -8.07 41.93 -39.74
CA GLY A 204 -9.05 41.44 -38.79
C GLY A 204 -8.58 41.63 -37.34
N ALA A 205 -8.39 42.88 -36.92
CA ALA A 205 -8.01 43.22 -35.55
C ALA A 205 -9.18 42.94 -34.58
N ALA A 206 -9.09 41.86 -33.80
CA ALA A 206 -9.94 41.64 -32.64
C ALA A 206 -9.12 41.77 -31.35
N ARG A 207 -9.15 42.98 -30.78
CA ARG A 207 -8.67 43.28 -29.43
C ARG A 207 -9.43 42.44 -28.40
N ARG A 208 -8.86 41.33 -27.93
CA ARG A 208 -9.28 40.72 -26.65
C ARG A 208 -8.53 41.41 -25.52
N ARG A 209 -9.29 42.20 -24.75
CA ARG A 209 -8.86 42.85 -23.51
C ARG A 209 -8.35 41.79 -22.54
N ARG A 210 -7.10 41.91 -22.11
CA ARG A 210 -6.55 41.19 -20.97
C ARG A 210 -7.22 41.75 -19.72
N GLN A 211 -7.95 40.91 -18.99
CA GLN A 211 -8.36 41.21 -17.63
C GLN A 211 -7.11 41.11 -16.71
N PRO A 212 -6.86 42.07 -15.81
CA PRO A 212 -5.84 41.93 -14.80
C PRO A 212 -6.35 40.97 -13.70
N CYS A 213 -5.68 39.83 -13.54
CA CYS A 213 -5.86 38.99 -12.36
C CYS A 213 -5.38 39.78 -11.13
N ALA A 214 -6.32 40.03 -10.22
CA ALA A 214 -6.06 40.64 -8.93
C ALA A 214 -5.04 39.81 -8.12
N ARG A 215 -3.99 40.48 -7.64
CA ARG A 215 -3.08 40.02 -6.60
C ARG A 215 -3.90 39.59 -5.36
N ARG A 216 -3.98 38.29 -5.10
CA ARG A 216 -4.28 37.79 -3.74
C ARG A 216 -3.06 38.08 -2.88
N ARG A 217 -3.29 38.81 -1.78
CA ARG A 217 -2.32 39.03 -0.71
C ARG A 217 -2.20 37.73 0.09
N ASP A 218 -0.97 37.28 0.27
CA ASP A 218 -0.62 36.21 1.21
C ASP A 218 -0.87 36.68 2.66
N PRO A 219 -1.56 35.90 3.50
CA PRO A 219 -1.48 36.09 4.94
C PRO A 219 -0.17 35.49 5.47
N ALA A 220 0.52 36.29 6.28
CA ALA A 220 1.78 35.96 6.93
C ALA A 220 1.66 34.69 7.82
N LEU A 221 2.42 33.67 7.41
CA LEU A 221 3.16 32.70 8.24
C LEU A 221 3.74 33.19 9.57
N PRO A 222 3.23 32.89 10.78
CA PRO A 222 4.01 33.09 12.00
C PRO A 222 5.23 32.15 12.04
N GLY A 223 6.36 32.71 12.48
CA GLY A 223 7.69 32.12 12.41
C GLY A 223 7.84 30.76 13.08
N PHE A 224 8.42 29.82 12.34
CA PHE A 224 8.99 28.59 12.89
C PHE A 224 10.35 28.92 13.52
N ALA A 225 10.44 28.71 14.83
CA ALA A 225 11.70 28.74 15.57
C ALA A 225 12.53 27.47 15.28
N PRO A 226 13.88 27.57 15.22
CA PRO A 226 14.75 26.43 14.96
C PRO A 226 14.84 25.48 16.16
N TRP A 227 14.65 24.19 15.90
CA TRP A 227 14.84 23.11 16.86
C TRP A 227 16.32 23.02 17.25
N ARG A 228 16.65 23.46 18.47
CA ARG A 228 17.94 23.23 19.11
C ARG A 228 18.02 21.78 19.61
N SER A 229 18.99 21.06 19.06
CA SER A 229 19.82 20.01 19.69
C SER A 229 19.48 19.59 21.13
N LEU A 230 18.92 18.39 21.29
CA LEU A 230 18.97 17.62 22.53
C LEU A 230 20.09 16.57 22.42
N ARG A 231 21.14 16.78 23.23
CA ARG A 231 22.18 15.78 23.55
C ARG A 231 21.55 14.70 24.42
N TRP A 232 21.82 13.43 24.11
CA TRP A 232 21.67 12.32 25.05
C TRP A 232 22.98 12.15 25.84
N PRO A 233 22.93 11.96 27.17
CA PRO A 233 24.08 11.55 27.94
C PRO A 233 24.33 10.03 27.80
N LEU A 234 25.62 9.69 27.93
CA LEU A 234 26.23 8.35 27.87
C LEU A 234 25.70 7.40 28.94
#